data_AF-A0A4Q6AXU4-F1
#
_entry.id   AF-A0A4Q6AXU4-F1
#
_cell.length_a   1.000
_cell.length_b   1.000
_cell.length_c   1.000
_cell.angle_alpha   90.00
_cell.angle_beta   90.00
_cell.angle_gamma   90.00
#
_symmetry.space_group_name_H-M   'P 1'
#
loop_
_entity.id
_entity.type
_entity.pdbx_description
1 polymer ?
#
loop_
_entity_poly.entity_id
_entity_poly.type
_entity_poly.pdbx_seq_one_letter_code
_entity_poly.pdbx_strand_id
1 'polypeptide(L)' 'VRRHFEELVFTTIIHRNSRLSEAPSFGKPVILYDANSKGSMNYLNLSKEILQKNNLTKISQEERTLEA' A
#
# COMPACT_ATOMS: atom_id res chain seq x y z
N VAL A 1 9.51 3.98 17.80
CA VAL A 1 8.77 2.80 17.29
C VAL A 1 9.51 2.11 16.16
N ARG A 2 9.69 2.71 14.96
CA ARG A 2 10.41 2.06 13.85
C ARG A 2 11.79 1.49 14.25
N ARG A 3 12.67 2.30 14.84
CA ARG A 3 14.01 1.87 15.31
C ARG A 3 14.05 0.67 16.27
N HIS A 4 12.94 0.35 16.92
CA HIS A 4 12.90 -0.75 17.90
C HIS A 4 12.18 -2.00 17.35
N PHE A 5 11.47 -1.85 16.23
CA PHE A 5 10.59 -2.88 15.66
C PHE A 5 10.79 -2.98 14.14
N GLU A 6 12.02 -2.76 13.65
CA GLU A 6 12.30 -2.61 12.23
C GLU A 6 11.80 -3.80 11.40
N GLU A 7 11.93 -5.02 11.92
CA GLU A 7 11.46 -6.24 11.24
C GLU A 7 9.94 -6.48 11.35
N LEU A 8 9.27 -5.85 12.33
CA LEU A 8 7.83 -5.99 12.54
C LEU A 8 7.02 -4.91 11.82
N VAL A 9 7.66 -3.81 11.41
CA VAL A 9 7.00 -2.68 10.76
C VAL A 9 7.19 -2.77 9.24
N PHE A 10 6.13 -2.50 8.48
CA PHE A 10 6.22 -2.41 7.02
C PHE A 10 6.97 -1.14 6.57
N THR A 11 7.68 -1.28 5.46
CA THR A 11 8.42 -0.21 4.79
C THR A 11 7.46 0.77 4.15
N THR A 12 6.39 0.26 3.53
CA THR A 12 5.39 1.06 2.82
C THR A 12 4.66 2.03 3.77
N ILE A 13 4.56 3.29 3.35
CA ILE A 13 3.89 4.35 4.12
C ILE A 13 2.55 4.70 3.48
N ILE A 14 1.46 4.49 4.22
CA ILE A 14 0.14 4.97 3.83
C ILE A 14 0.03 6.45 4.21
N HIS A 15 -0.01 7.34 3.23
CA HIS A 15 -0.10 8.78 3.44
C HIS A 15 -1.56 9.18 3.61
N ARG A 16 -1.82 10.20 4.43
CA ARG A 16 -3.17 10.77 4.54
C ARG A 16 -3.58 11.32 3.17
N ASN A 17 -4.75 10.91 2.68
CA ASN A 17 -5.24 11.26 1.35
C ASN A 17 -6.76 11.46 1.39
N SER A 18 -7.28 12.48 0.71
CA SER A 18 -8.73 12.77 0.69
C SER A 18 -9.53 11.64 0.05
N ARG A 19 -9.03 11.00 -1.01
CA ARG A 19 -9.69 9.87 -1.68
C ARG A 19 -9.85 8.67 -0.77
N LEU A 20 -8.88 8.42 0.13
CA LEU A 20 -9.01 7.38 1.16
C LEU A 20 -10.15 7.67 2.14
N SER A 21 -10.36 8.94 2.49
CA SER A 21 -11.45 9.36 3.38
C SER A 21 -12.81 9.39 2.66
N GLU A 22 -12.83 9.69 1.36
CA GLU A 22 -14.05 9.77 0.54
C GLU A 22 -14.57 8.38 0.15
N ALA A 23 -13.70 7.44 -0.19
CA ALA A 23 -14.08 6.13 -0.72
C ALA A 23 -15.11 5.36 0.15
N PRO A 24 -15.01 5.32 1.50
CA PRO A 24 -16.03 4.71 2.35
C PRO A 24 -17.43 5.30 2.18
N SER A 25 -17.55 6.61 1.99
CA SER A 25 -18.84 7.29 1.78
C SER A 25 -19.53 6.87 0.49
N PHE A 26 -18.75 6.43 -0.51
CA PHE A 26 -19.26 5.89 -1.77
C PHE A 26 -19.43 4.36 -1.75
N GLY A 27 -19.14 3.70 -0.61
CA GLY A 27 -19.23 2.25 -0.47
C GLY A 27 -18.27 1.49 -1.38
N LYS A 28 -17.16 2.12 -1.80
CA LYS A 28 -16.18 1.54 -2.72
C LYS A 28 -14.81 1.44 -2.03
N PRO A 29 -14.05 0.36 -2.24
CA PRO A 29 -12.62 0.36 -1.93
C PRO A 29 -11.89 1.49 -2.67
N VAL A 30 -10.84 2.04 -2.07
CA VAL A 30 -10.11 3.20 -2.66
C VAL A 30 -9.62 2.92 -4.09
N ILE A 31 -9.20 1.69 -4.39
CA ILE A 31 -8.75 1.30 -5.73
C ILE A 31 -9.86 1.35 -6.78
N LEU A 32 -11.11 1.07 -6.38
CA LEU A 32 -12.27 1.15 -7.26
C LEU A 32 -12.87 2.56 -7.29
N TYR A 33 -12.62 3.36 -6.25
CA TYR A 33 -13.03 4.76 -6.19
C TYR A 33 -12.13 5.66 -7.04
N ASP A 34 -10.81 5.54 -6.87
CA ASP A 34 -9.79 6.26 -7.63
C ASP A 34 -8.47 5.46 -7.64
N ALA A 35 -8.27 4.66 -8.69
CA ALA A 35 -7.10 3.80 -8.86
C ALA A 35 -5.78 4.60 -8.99
N ASN A 36 -5.84 5.83 -9.50
CA ASN A 36 -4.67 6.67 -9.74
C ASN A 36 -4.32 7.54 -8.52
N SER A 37 -5.13 7.49 -7.46
CA SER A 37 -4.83 8.24 -6.24
C SER A 37 -3.57 7.71 -5.55
N LYS A 38 -2.82 8.63 -4.90
CA LYS A 38 -1.69 8.26 -4.05
C LYS A 38 -2.08 7.27 -2.95
N GLY A 39 -3.30 7.37 -2.43
CA GLY A 39 -3.82 6.45 -1.43
C GLY A 39 -3.93 5.01 -1.95
N SER A 40 -4.52 4.84 -3.13
CA SER A 40 -4.59 3.55 -3.82
C SER A 40 -3.21 2.97 -4.09
N MET A 41 -2.28 3.80 -4.56
CA MET A 41 -0.93 3.36 -4.86
C MET A 41 -0.19 2.85 -3.61
N ASN A 42 -0.31 3.56 -2.48
CA ASN A 42 0.31 3.13 -1.25
C ASN A 42 -0.23 1.80 -0.74
N TYR A 43 -1.55 1.55 -0.89
CA TYR A 43 -2.15 0.26 -0.52
C TYR A 43 -1.73 -0.87 -1.47
N LEU A 44 -1.54 -0.59 -2.76
CA LEU A 44 -0.99 -1.57 -3.71
C LEU A 44 0.45 -1.95 -3.35
N ASN A 45 1.29 -0.95 -3.03
CA ASN A 45 2.66 -1.19 -2.58
C ASN A 45 2.70 -2.00 -1.26
N LEU A 46 1.80 -1.70 -0.32
CA LEU A 46 1.69 -2.45 0.92
C LEU A 46 1.26 -3.90 0.67
N SER A 47 0.31 -4.10 -0.25
CA SER A 47 -0.16 -5.44 -0.63
C SER A 47 0.99 -6.26 -1.24
N LYS A 48 1.81 -5.66 -2.10
CA LYS A 48 3.03 -6.30 -2.64
C LYS A 48 4.00 -6.68 -1.52
N GLU A 49 4.27 -5.76 -0.59
CA GLU A 49 5.17 -6.00 0.52
C GLU A 49 4.69 -7.15 1.42
N ILE A 50 3.39 -7.23 1.70
CA ILE A 50 2.78 -8.34 2.45
C ILE A 50 3.01 -9.67 1.71
N LEU A 51 2.74 -9.73 0.41
CA LEU A 51 2.92 -10.96 -0.36
C LEU A 51 4.39 -11.39 -0.41
N GLN A 52 5.32 -10.45 -0.58
CA GLN A 52 6.76 -10.72 -0.57
C GLN A 52 7.21 -11.24 0.80
N LYS A 53 6.79 -10.61 1.89
CA LYS A 53 7.16 -11.02 3.26
C LYS A 53 6.65 -12.43 3.62
N ASN A 54 5.55 -12.87 3.00
CA ASN A 54 4.96 -14.19 3.21
C ASN A 54 5.35 -15.22 2.14
N ASN A 55 6.27 -14.90 1.21
CA ASN A 55 6.64 -15.76 0.08
C ASN A 55 5.45 -16.19 -0.80
N LEU A 56 4.42 -15.34 -0.91
CA LEU A 56 3.20 -15.58 -1.68
C LEU A 56 3.24 -14.96 -3.09
N THR A 57 4.40 -14.49 -3.55
CA THR A 57 4.58 -13.90 -4.88
C THR A 57 5.94 -14.22 -5.46
N LYS A 58 6.04 -14.21 -6.80
CA LYS A 58 7.29 -14.37 -7.57
C LYS A 58 7.87 -13.03 -8.06
N ILE A 59 7.24 -11.91 -7.69
CA ILE A 59 7.67 -10.55 -8.08
C ILE A 59 9.07 -10.28 -7.50
N SER A 60 9.99 -9.81 -8.34
CA SER A 60 11.36 -9.52 -7.91
C SER A 60 11.40 -8.31 -6.96
N GLN A 61 12.48 -8.21 -6.17
CA GLN A 61 12.66 -7.07 -5.26
C GLN A 61 12.93 -5.75 -6.01
N GLU A 62 13.20 -5.78 -7.32
CA GLU A 62 13.40 -4.57 -8.12
C GLU A 62 12.08 -3.86 -8.47
N GLU A 63 10.95 -4.56 -8.52
CA GLU A 63 9.62 -4.01 -8.86
C GLU A 63 8.78 -3.59 -7.63
N ARG A 64 9.49 -3.33 -6.51
CA ARG A 64 8.93 -3.21 -5.16
C ARG A 64 8.02 -2.01 -4.96
N THR A 65 8.15 -0.98 -5.79
CA THR A 65 7.41 0.27 -5.64
C THR A 65 6.77 0.65 -6.96
N LEU A 66 5.46 0.82 -6.95
CA LEU A 66 4.73 1.56 -7.97
C LEU A 66 4.81 3.03 -7.60
N GLU A 67 5.48 3.82 -8.44
CA GLU A 67 5.48 5.29 -8.36
C GLU A 67 4.34 5.86 -9.21
N ALA A 68 3.82 7.02 -8.82
CA ALA A 68 2.77 7.76 -9.51
C ALA A 68 3.32 9.10 -10.01
#